data_AF-A0A7X0JPI4-F1
#
_entry.id   AF-A0A7X0JPI4-F1
#
_cell.length_a   1.000
_cell.length_b   1.000
_cell.length_c   1.000
_cell.angle_alpha   90.00
_cell.angle_beta   90.00
_cell.angle_gamma   90.00
#
_symmetry.space_group_name_H-M   'P 1'
#
loop_
_entity.id
_entity.type
_entity.pdbx_description
1 polymer ?
#
loop_
_entity_poly.entity_id
_entity_poly.type
_entity_poly.pdbx_seq_one_letter_code
_entity_poly.pdbx_strand_id
1 'polypeptide(L)'
;MLSDHPRVGVDPTSAKGEETETSPADLTTASAIERIVRSSALAMECPSSAFYVLTDGGYIRDTFFDGGVELSAVVSGALLATAAASKEHILVVNDLLHEPGLIDTGDETKLLRFVAAVPVINTSGTVSGVLFVADDSPQAGLSAAKTYVLRSNAAQIAVCLDRESFRGRAVVAERSRKLETQRLRLLESVVVNANDAILITKAEPINLPGPHIVYCNPAFTRTTGYTEAEILGRTPRILQCANTDRNALDRLRAALSAWKPIEVELLNTRKDGTEFWVELSIAPVANEKGWFTHWVSVQRDVSDRKVLEETATRARIVEAQNVSLEAEIKERKVAEAKLLYTASHDDLTKLHNRALFLDRLTLAIQRVQVNPDYHCAVMFIDLDRFKLVNDSLGHRAGDLFLMEIADRLRSCVRIGDTLARVGGDEFALLIEGADALKSAIGLAERMNEVMRQPIWLGTQEIFSSCSIGIVEAAPRHLIPEEVVRDADIAMYRAKRTEAGSYAIFAEEMHSAAVLALEMQTDLQNAVSRGEFYLVYQPIWEAVGLRLKGMEALVRWQHPVRGEVPPSDFIEAAEASGLIRDIGRWVVSEACVQARVWKELNRAGFAGGSNF
;
A
#
# COMPACT_ATOMS: atom_id res chain seq x y z
N MET A 1 -28.20 17.70 40.82
CA MET A 1 -28.64 19.00 40.24
C MET A 1 -28.97 18.68 38.78
N LEU A 2 -30.20 18.85 38.30
CA LEU A 2 -30.95 20.11 38.13
C LEU A 2 -30.24 21.05 37.13
N SER A 3 -30.89 21.57 36.07
CA SER A 3 -32.18 21.21 35.42
C SER A 3 -32.15 21.78 33.95
N ASP A 4 -33.17 21.77 33.08
CA ASP A 4 -34.61 21.48 33.20
C ASP A 4 -35.25 21.07 31.84
N HIS A 5 -36.57 20.84 31.84
CA HIS A 5 -37.43 20.84 30.64
C HIS A 5 -38.06 22.23 30.39
N PRO A 6 -38.73 22.43 29.23
CA PRO A 6 -40.19 22.49 29.31
C PRO A 6 -40.92 21.68 28.21
N ARG A 7 -42.22 21.44 28.42
CA ARG A 7 -43.18 20.81 27.49
C ARG A 7 -44.25 21.81 27.05
N VAL A 8 -44.69 21.76 25.80
CA VAL A 8 -46.08 22.01 25.33
C VAL A 8 -46.26 21.25 23.99
N GLY A 9 -47.39 20.61 23.62
CA GLY A 9 -48.58 20.23 24.39
C GLY A 9 -49.92 20.39 23.65
N VAL A 10 -50.61 19.25 23.37
CA VAL A 10 -52.07 19.12 23.07
C VAL A 10 -52.50 19.61 21.64
N ASP A 11 -53.06 18.83 20.68
CA ASP A 11 -54.27 17.94 20.60
C ASP A 11 -55.60 18.74 20.40
N PRO A 12 -56.78 18.21 19.95
CA PRO A 12 -57.15 17.07 19.06
C PRO A 12 -58.25 17.42 17.99
N THR A 13 -58.80 16.40 17.29
CA THR A 13 -60.14 16.35 16.59
C THR A 13 -60.36 17.23 15.32
N SER A 14 -61.23 16.91 14.32
CA SER A 14 -61.96 15.70 13.84
C SER A 14 -62.61 16.05 12.46
N ALA A 15 -63.58 15.39 11.78
CA ALA A 15 -64.48 14.23 12.02
C ALA A 15 -65.13 13.70 10.71
N LYS A 16 -65.47 12.39 10.68
CA LYS A 16 -66.58 11.70 9.96
C LYS A 16 -66.65 11.60 8.42
N GLY A 17 -67.38 10.56 7.97
CA GLY A 17 -67.59 10.09 6.59
C GLY A 17 -66.94 8.72 6.37
N GLU A 18 -67.46 7.58 6.83
CA GLU A 18 -68.86 7.09 6.90
C GLU A 18 -69.43 6.69 5.53
N GLU A 19 -68.86 5.65 4.90
CA GLU A 19 -69.52 4.88 3.84
C GLU A 19 -69.20 3.37 3.97
N THR A 20 -70.19 2.53 3.70
CA THR A 20 -70.36 1.15 4.18
C THR A 20 -69.37 0.09 3.67
N GLU A 21 -68.98 -0.84 4.54
CA GLU A 21 -68.50 -2.17 4.12
C GLU A 21 -69.60 -2.90 3.32
N THR A 22 -69.28 -3.38 2.12
CA THR A 22 -70.17 -4.26 1.34
C THR A 22 -69.65 -5.69 1.37
N SER A 23 -70.52 -6.64 1.74
CA SER A 23 -70.17 -8.06 1.86
C SER A 23 -69.83 -8.65 0.47
N PRO A 24 -68.74 -9.43 0.32
CA PRO A 24 -68.20 -9.83 -0.99
C PRO A 24 -68.96 -11.01 -1.66
N ALA A 25 -70.28 -11.09 -1.49
CA ALA A 25 -71.11 -12.23 -1.89
C ALA A 25 -72.04 -11.98 -3.10
N ASP A 26 -72.57 -10.76 -3.28
CA ASP A 26 -73.67 -10.46 -4.23
C ASP A 26 -73.24 -9.68 -5.49
N LEU A 27 -72.09 -10.03 -6.06
CA LEU A 27 -71.67 -9.54 -7.38
C LEU A 27 -72.47 -10.21 -8.51
N THR A 28 -73.69 -9.70 -8.74
CA THR A 28 -74.58 -10.12 -9.83
C THR A 28 -73.93 -9.98 -11.21
N THR A 29 -74.41 -10.76 -12.21
CA THR A 29 -73.90 -10.81 -13.59
C THR A 29 -73.74 -9.42 -14.22
N ALA A 30 -74.66 -8.50 -13.90
CA ALA A 30 -74.64 -7.13 -14.39
C ALA A 30 -73.33 -6.39 -14.05
N SER A 31 -72.77 -6.59 -12.85
CA SER A 31 -71.50 -5.97 -12.42
C SER A 31 -70.29 -6.50 -13.18
N ALA A 32 -70.33 -7.78 -13.61
CA ALA A 32 -69.27 -8.37 -14.41
C ALA A 32 -69.30 -7.84 -15.85
N ILE A 33 -70.49 -7.72 -16.44
CA ILE A 33 -70.69 -7.12 -17.78
C ILE A 33 -70.25 -5.64 -17.74
N GLU A 34 -70.69 -4.86 -16.76
CA GLU A 34 -70.31 -3.45 -16.60
C GLU A 34 -68.78 -3.26 -16.55
N ARG A 35 -68.07 -4.11 -15.80
CA ARG A 35 -66.59 -4.09 -15.74
C ARG A 35 -65.94 -4.43 -17.08
N ILE A 36 -66.53 -5.32 -17.89
CA ILE A 36 -66.00 -5.67 -19.23
C ILE A 36 -66.28 -4.54 -20.23
N VAL A 37 -67.46 -3.91 -20.19
CA VAL A 37 -67.81 -2.75 -21.02
C VAL A 37 -66.88 -1.57 -20.68
N ARG A 38 -66.76 -1.18 -19.41
CA ARG A 38 -65.84 -0.13 -18.93
C ARG A 38 -64.36 -0.41 -19.28
N SER A 39 -63.93 -1.67 -19.18
CA SER A 39 -62.58 -2.10 -19.61
C SER A 39 -62.39 -2.01 -21.13
N SER A 40 -63.46 -2.10 -21.91
CA SER A 40 -63.41 -1.95 -23.37
C SER A 40 -63.23 -0.49 -23.79
N ALA A 41 -63.87 0.47 -23.11
CA ALA A 41 -63.56 1.90 -23.29
C ALA A 41 -62.08 2.19 -22.98
N LEU A 42 -61.65 1.86 -21.76
CA LEU A 42 -60.31 2.19 -21.26
C LEU A 42 -59.17 1.55 -22.09
N ALA A 43 -59.29 0.28 -22.47
CA ALA A 43 -58.29 -0.40 -23.29
C ALA A 43 -58.27 0.04 -24.77
N MET A 44 -59.19 0.93 -25.16
CA MET A 44 -59.33 1.48 -26.50
C MET A 44 -59.04 2.99 -26.56
N GLU A 45 -58.77 3.61 -25.41
CA GLU A 45 -58.61 5.05 -25.21
C GLU A 45 -59.89 5.85 -25.49
N CYS A 46 -61.06 5.19 -25.50
CA CYS A 46 -62.36 5.82 -25.78
C CYS A 46 -63.02 6.34 -24.49
N PRO A 47 -63.58 7.57 -24.45
CA PRO A 47 -64.21 8.14 -23.25
C PRO A 47 -65.55 7.49 -22.84
N SER A 48 -66.24 6.80 -23.75
CA SER A 48 -67.58 6.23 -23.48
C SER A 48 -67.78 4.84 -24.11
N SER A 49 -68.57 4.00 -23.45
CA SER A 49 -68.94 2.67 -23.95
C SER A 49 -70.32 2.21 -23.45
N ALA A 50 -71.01 1.44 -24.28
CA ALA A 50 -72.37 0.97 -24.03
C ALA A 50 -72.59 -0.44 -24.57
N PHE A 51 -73.48 -1.21 -23.94
CA PHE A 51 -73.91 -2.52 -24.41
C PHE A 51 -75.44 -2.61 -24.50
N TYR A 52 -75.93 -3.17 -25.61
CA TYR A 52 -77.35 -3.31 -25.93
C TYR A 52 -77.70 -4.78 -26.20
N VAL A 53 -78.84 -5.23 -25.70
CA VAL A 53 -79.46 -6.52 -26.05
C VAL A 53 -80.52 -6.29 -27.15
N LEU A 54 -80.56 -7.18 -28.14
CA LEU A 54 -81.40 -7.02 -29.35
C LEU A 54 -82.82 -7.59 -29.23
N THR A 55 -83.13 -8.29 -28.14
CA THR A 55 -84.42 -8.97 -27.91
C THR A 55 -84.87 -8.85 -26.46
N ASP A 56 -85.99 -8.16 -26.26
CA ASP A 56 -87.03 -8.40 -25.24
C ASP A 56 -86.58 -8.67 -23.78
N GLY A 57 -85.98 -7.68 -23.10
CA GLY A 57 -86.07 -7.62 -21.63
C GLY A 57 -85.02 -6.80 -20.87
N GLY A 58 -83.76 -6.85 -21.29
CA GLY A 58 -82.67 -6.09 -20.65
C GLY A 58 -81.30 -6.71 -20.89
N TYR A 59 -80.18 -5.99 -20.73
CA TYR A 59 -80.05 -4.59 -20.31
C TYR A 59 -79.61 -3.67 -21.47
N ILE A 60 -79.95 -2.38 -21.34
CA ILE A 60 -79.06 -1.29 -21.77
C ILE A 60 -78.36 -0.81 -20.49
N ARG A 61 -77.03 -0.63 -20.55
CA ARG A 61 -76.27 0.15 -19.58
C ARG A 61 -75.14 0.86 -20.31
N ASP A 62 -75.14 2.18 -20.23
CA ASP A 62 -73.98 2.98 -20.60
C ASP A 62 -72.99 3.02 -19.42
N THR A 63 -71.70 3.18 -19.74
CA THR A 63 -70.65 3.44 -18.76
C THR A 63 -69.78 4.59 -19.24
N PHE A 64 -69.93 5.72 -18.55
CA PHE A 64 -69.16 6.95 -18.76
C PHE A 64 -67.94 6.97 -17.86
N PHE A 65 -66.89 7.66 -18.31
CA PHE A 65 -65.70 7.91 -17.49
C PHE A 65 -65.64 9.33 -16.91
N ASP A 66 -66.06 10.35 -17.68
CA ASP A 66 -66.08 11.75 -17.24
C ASP A 66 -67.09 12.58 -18.06
N GLY A 67 -68.16 13.10 -17.42
CA GLY A 67 -69.07 14.15 -17.94
C GLY A 67 -69.69 14.01 -19.35
N GLY A 68 -69.63 12.82 -19.96
CA GLY A 68 -69.78 12.58 -21.40
C GLY A 68 -71.18 12.74 -22.00
N VAL A 69 -71.34 12.19 -23.22
CA VAL A 69 -72.63 12.09 -23.92
C VAL A 69 -73.22 10.71 -23.64
N GLU A 70 -74.52 10.64 -23.36
CA GLU A 70 -75.18 9.33 -23.17
C GLU A 70 -75.30 8.58 -24.50
N LEU A 71 -74.64 7.43 -24.62
CA LEU A 71 -74.63 6.63 -25.84
C LEU A 71 -76.02 6.11 -26.18
N SER A 72 -76.81 5.76 -25.16
CA SER A 72 -78.21 5.34 -25.24
C SER A 72 -79.18 6.43 -25.68
N ALA A 73 -78.81 7.70 -25.59
CA ALA A 73 -79.56 8.81 -26.17
C ALA A 73 -79.25 9.05 -27.65
N VAL A 74 -78.18 8.44 -28.20
CA VAL A 74 -77.56 8.83 -29.47
C VAL A 74 -77.52 7.70 -30.51
N VAL A 75 -77.41 6.43 -30.10
CA VAL A 75 -77.42 5.28 -31.03
C VAL A 75 -78.82 5.08 -31.63
N SER A 76 -78.97 5.34 -32.93
CA SER A 76 -80.24 5.08 -33.62
C SER A 76 -80.52 3.57 -33.77
N GLY A 77 -81.81 3.21 -33.84
CA GLY A 77 -82.22 1.84 -34.15
C GLY A 77 -81.71 1.32 -35.51
N ALA A 78 -81.43 2.20 -36.47
CA ALA A 78 -80.86 1.83 -37.76
C ALA A 78 -79.39 1.40 -37.66
N LEU A 79 -78.59 2.12 -36.86
CA LEU A 79 -77.20 1.74 -36.57
C LEU A 79 -77.13 0.45 -35.76
N LEU A 80 -78.00 0.31 -34.74
CA LEU A 80 -78.10 -0.91 -33.94
C LEU A 80 -78.44 -2.14 -34.81
N ALA A 81 -79.43 -2.02 -35.71
CA ALA A 81 -79.80 -3.07 -36.64
C ALA A 81 -78.68 -3.38 -37.66
N THR A 82 -77.94 -2.37 -38.13
CA THR A 82 -76.84 -2.55 -39.09
C THR A 82 -75.65 -3.27 -38.44
N ALA A 83 -75.27 -2.88 -37.22
CA ALA A 83 -74.23 -3.57 -36.46
C ALA A 83 -74.63 -5.02 -36.12
N ALA A 84 -75.90 -5.26 -35.78
CA ALA A 84 -76.44 -6.59 -35.56
C ALA A 84 -76.42 -7.48 -36.81
N ALA A 85 -76.76 -6.92 -37.97
CA ALA A 85 -76.75 -7.63 -39.25
C ALA A 85 -75.33 -7.99 -39.72
N SER A 86 -74.31 -7.24 -39.29
CA SER A 86 -72.91 -7.39 -39.72
C SER A 86 -72.29 -8.76 -39.41
N LYS A 87 -72.76 -9.44 -38.35
CA LYS A 87 -72.46 -10.80 -37.86
C LYS A 87 -71.02 -11.26 -37.66
N GLU A 88 -70.06 -10.86 -38.48
CA GLU A 88 -68.64 -11.25 -38.37
C GLU A 88 -67.70 -10.04 -38.31
N HIS A 89 -68.12 -8.89 -38.85
CA HIS A 89 -67.30 -7.68 -38.95
C HIS A 89 -67.55 -6.72 -37.78
N ILE A 90 -66.57 -5.84 -37.53
CA ILE A 90 -66.77 -4.64 -36.71
C ILE A 90 -67.26 -3.55 -37.66
N LEU A 91 -68.37 -2.89 -37.31
CA LEU A 91 -68.77 -1.65 -37.97
C LEU A 91 -67.99 -0.49 -37.35
N VAL A 92 -67.32 0.32 -38.16
CA VAL A 92 -66.50 1.45 -37.70
C VAL A 92 -66.87 2.68 -38.51
N VAL A 93 -67.28 3.75 -37.82
CA VAL A 93 -67.57 5.07 -38.41
C VAL A 93 -66.52 6.04 -37.88
N ASN A 94 -65.67 6.57 -38.76
CA ASN A 94 -64.53 7.43 -38.40
C ASN A 94 -64.85 8.94 -38.43
N ASP A 95 -65.94 9.33 -39.08
CA ASP A 95 -66.43 10.71 -39.09
C ASP A 95 -67.95 10.75 -39.23
N LEU A 96 -68.63 10.91 -38.09
CA LEU A 96 -70.10 10.99 -38.01
C LEU A 96 -70.71 12.25 -38.64
N LEU A 97 -69.92 13.28 -38.94
CA LEU A 97 -70.41 14.50 -39.58
C LEU A 97 -70.73 14.30 -41.07
N HIS A 98 -70.18 13.25 -41.68
CA HIS A 98 -70.30 12.97 -43.11
C HIS A 98 -71.19 11.75 -43.46
N GLU A 99 -71.75 11.04 -42.46
CA GLU A 99 -72.75 9.97 -42.65
C GLU A 99 -74.10 10.28 -41.94
N PRO A 100 -74.80 11.36 -42.32
CA PRO A 100 -76.07 11.74 -41.69
C PRO A 100 -77.17 10.70 -41.93
N GLY A 101 -77.75 10.18 -40.84
CA GLY A 101 -78.86 9.22 -40.86
C GLY A 101 -78.66 7.95 -40.02
N LEU A 102 -77.44 7.69 -39.53
CA LEU A 102 -77.14 6.54 -38.64
C LEU A 102 -77.21 6.88 -37.14
N ILE A 103 -77.18 8.16 -36.77
CA ILE A 103 -77.20 8.65 -35.39
C ILE A 103 -78.15 9.86 -35.31
N ASP A 104 -78.83 10.00 -34.17
CA ASP A 104 -79.68 11.15 -33.84
C ASP A 104 -79.17 11.73 -32.51
N THR A 105 -78.53 12.90 -32.53
CA THR A 105 -77.87 13.47 -31.33
C THR A 105 -78.78 14.37 -30.48
N GLY A 106 -79.90 14.86 -31.02
CA GLY A 106 -80.81 15.82 -30.37
C GLY A 106 -80.23 17.23 -30.04
N ASP A 107 -78.92 17.34 -29.86
CA ASP A 107 -78.16 18.54 -29.51
C ASP A 107 -76.89 18.59 -30.38
N GLU A 108 -76.59 19.75 -30.97
CA GLU A 108 -75.41 19.95 -31.84
C GLU A 108 -74.11 20.20 -31.05
N THR A 109 -74.18 20.41 -29.73
CA THR A 109 -73.05 20.94 -28.93
C THR A 109 -72.07 19.90 -28.39
N LYS A 110 -72.36 18.60 -28.51
CA LYS A 110 -71.44 17.50 -28.14
C LYS A 110 -71.40 16.40 -29.23
N LEU A 111 -70.77 16.70 -30.36
CA LEU A 111 -70.66 15.79 -31.51
C LEU A 111 -69.56 14.73 -31.32
N LEU A 112 -69.95 13.46 -31.16
CA LEU A 112 -69.06 12.31 -31.31
C LEU A 112 -68.47 12.31 -32.73
N ARG A 113 -67.21 11.90 -32.89
CA ARG A 113 -66.55 11.78 -34.20
C ARG A 113 -66.31 10.34 -34.61
N PHE A 114 -65.97 9.47 -33.66
CA PHE A 114 -65.65 8.07 -33.91
C PHE A 114 -66.56 7.14 -33.11
N VAL A 115 -67.08 6.11 -33.77
CA VAL A 115 -67.84 5.00 -33.13
C VAL A 115 -67.40 3.67 -33.74
N ALA A 116 -67.15 2.68 -32.89
CA ALA A 116 -66.98 1.29 -33.28
C ALA A 116 -68.00 0.38 -32.59
N ALA A 117 -68.70 -0.44 -33.38
CA ALA A 117 -69.76 -1.33 -32.94
C ALA A 117 -69.42 -2.79 -33.28
N VAL A 118 -69.40 -3.66 -32.27
CA VAL A 118 -69.07 -5.09 -32.39
C VAL A 118 -70.27 -5.96 -32.02
N PRO A 119 -70.72 -6.87 -32.90
CA PRO A 119 -71.77 -7.83 -32.55
C PRO A 119 -71.28 -8.77 -31.44
N VAL A 120 -72.07 -8.90 -30.38
CA VAL A 120 -71.88 -9.85 -29.28
C VAL A 120 -72.62 -11.14 -29.66
N ILE A 121 -71.86 -12.12 -30.14
CA ILE A 121 -72.36 -13.38 -30.71
C ILE A 121 -72.26 -14.48 -29.66
N ASN A 122 -73.36 -15.15 -29.35
CA ASN A 122 -73.36 -16.26 -28.40
C ASN A 122 -72.79 -17.56 -28.99
N THR A 123 -72.60 -18.57 -28.14
CA THR A 123 -72.09 -19.89 -28.52
C THR A 123 -72.93 -20.62 -29.58
N SER A 124 -74.20 -20.24 -29.78
CA SER A 124 -75.06 -20.72 -30.88
C SER A 124 -74.95 -19.94 -32.21
N GLY A 125 -74.06 -18.95 -32.32
CA GLY A 125 -73.86 -18.17 -33.56
C GLY A 125 -74.95 -17.12 -33.82
N THR A 126 -75.73 -16.75 -32.80
CA THR A 126 -76.74 -15.70 -32.88
C THR A 126 -76.29 -14.44 -32.15
N VAL A 127 -76.55 -13.27 -32.73
CA VAL A 127 -76.18 -11.98 -32.13
C VAL A 127 -77.12 -11.69 -30.98
N SER A 128 -76.61 -11.77 -29.76
CA SER A 128 -77.36 -11.50 -28.51
C SER A 128 -77.36 -10.02 -28.14
N GLY A 129 -76.41 -9.25 -28.69
CA GLY A 129 -76.31 -7.82 -28.45
C GLY A 129 -75.25 -7.14 -29.29
N VAL A 130 -74.99 -5.86 -29.02
CA VAL A 130 -73.92 -5.07 -29.67
C VAL A 130 -73.18 -4.26 -28.60
N LEU A 131 -71.84 -4.32 -28.63
CA LEU A 131 -70.94 -3.50 -27.83
C LEU A 131 -70.52 -2.28 -28.66
N PHE A 132 -70.73 -1.08 -28.13
CA PHE A 132 -70.27 0.18 -28.71
C PHE A 132 -69.16 0.79 -27.86
N VAL A 133 -68.13 1.32 -28.53
CA VAL A 133 -67.21 2.31 -27.95
C VAL A 133 -67.25 3.58 -28.81
N ALA A 134 -67.16 4.74 -28.17
CA ALA A 134 -67.31 6.03 -28.83
C ALA A 134 -66.33 7.08 -28.30
N ASP A 135 -65.98 8.02 -29.17
CA ASP A 135 -64.95 9.04 -28.96
C ASP A 135 -65.37 10.38 -29.61
N ASP A 136 -65.07 11.49 -28.92
CA ASP A 136 -65.28 12.85 -29.43
C ASP A 136 -64.20 13.27 -30.44
N SER A 137 -63.09 12.53 -30.46
CA SER A 137 -61.93 12.77 -31.31
C SER A 137 -61.92 11.81 -32.52
N PRO A 138 -61.47 12.26 -33.70
CA PRO A 138 -61.52 11.44 -34.91
C PRO A 138 -60.37 10.42 -34.93
N GLN A 139 -60.68 9.13 -34.95
CA GLN A 139 -59.66 8.07 -35.09
C GLN A 139 -59.54 7.60 -36.55
N ALA A 140 -58.32 7.21 -36.95
CA ALA A 140 -58.02 6.69 -38.30
C ALA A 140 -58.48 5.22 -38.52
N GLY A 141 -59.55 4.79 -37.85
CA GLY A 141 -59.98 3.40 -37.75
C GLY A 141 -59.22 2.58 -36.70
N LEU A 142 -59.60 1.30 -36.58
CA LEU A 142 -59.07 0.40 -35.56
C LEU A 142 -57.78 -0.29 -35.99
N SER A 143 -56.75 -0.23 -35.14
CA SER A 143 -55.56 -1.08 -35.29
C SER A 143 -55.88 -2.56 -35.08
N ALA A 144 -55.01 -3.48 -35.51
CA ALA A 144 -55.19 -4.92 -35.30
C ALA A 144 -55.29 -5.28 -33.80
N ALA A 145 -54.52 -4.61 -32.94
CA ALA A 145 -54.58 -4.79 -31.49
C ALA A 145 -55.90 -4.27 -30.90
N LYS A 146 -56.34 -3.05 -31.25
CA LYS A 146 -57.62 -2.48 -30.83
C LYS A 146 -58.82 -3.33 -31.30
N THR A 147 -58.79 -3.78 -32.56
CA THR A 147 -59.73 -4.75 -33.14
C THR A 147 -59.81 -6.05 -32.35
N TYR A 148 -58.66 -6.59 -31.94
CA TYR A 148 -58.59 -7.81 -31.15
C TYR A 148 -59.16 -7.61 -29.74
N VAL A 149 -58.86 -6.49 -29.07
CA VAL A 149 -59.38 -6.16 -27.73
C VAL A 149 -60.92 -6.09 -27.73
N LEU A 150 -61.53 -5.35 -28.66
CA LEU A 150 -62.99 -5.29 -28.74
C LEU A 150 -63.63 -6.65 -29.01
N ARG A 151 -63.09 -7.44 -29.95
CA ARG A 151 -63.60 -8.80 -30.23
C ARG A 151 -63.42 -9.75 -29.03
N SER A 152 -62.31 -9.64 -28.31
CA SER A 152 -62.05 -10.37 -27.06
C SER A 152 -63.08 -10.02 -25.99
N ASN A 153 -63.41 -8.75 -25.83
CA ASN A 153 -64.33 -8.30 -24.79
C ASN A 153 -65.79 -8.55 -25.17
N ALA A 154 -66.17 -8.39 -26.44
CA ALA A 154 -67.47 -8.82 -26.96
C ALA A 154 -67.70 -10.33 -26.73
N ALA A 155 -66.68 -11.17 -26.98
CA ALA A 155 -66.75 -12.60 -26.68
C ALA A 155 -66.84 -12.90 -25.17
N GLN A 156 -66.23 -12.07 -24.30
CA GLN A 156 -66.39 -12.20 -22.84
C GLN A 156 -67.80 -11.79 -22.38
N ILE A 157 -68.39 -10.73 -22.95
CA ILE A 157 -69.79 -10.35 -22.69
C ILE A 157 -70.73 -11.48 -23.15
N ALA A 158 -70.51 -12.07 -24.33
CA ALA A 158 -71.27 -13.22 -24.81
C ALA A 158 -71.19 -14.40 -23.83
N VAL A 159 -70.00 -14.73 -23.30
CA VAL A 159 -69.83 -15.78 -22.27
C VAL A 159 -70.49 -15.41 -20.94
N CYS A 160 -70.62 -14.13 -20.59
CA CYS A 160 -71.35 -13.68 -19.41
C CYS A 160 -72.88 -13.76 -19.58
N LEU A 161 -73.41 -13.52 -20.77
CA LEU A 161 -74.84 -13.68 -21.10
C LEU A 161 -75.20 -15.17 -21.22
N ASP A 162 -74.38 -15.95 -21.92
CA ASP A 162 -74.54 -17.41 -22.01
C ASP A 162 -74.46 -18.06 -20.62
N ARG A 163 -73.77 -17.49 -19.63
CA ARG A 163 -73.79 -18.03 -18.26
C ARG A 163 -75.16 -18.02 -17.59
N GLU A 164 -76.09 -17.17 -18.01
CA GLU A 164 -77.48 -17.21 -17.52
C GLU A 164 -78.30 -18.23 -18.32
N SER A 165 -78.20 -18.21 -19.66
CA SER A 165 -78.85 -19.18 -20.57
C SER A 165 -78.38 -20.63 -20.37
N PHE A 166 -77.13 -20.82 -19.96
CA PHE A 166 -76.41 -22.09 -19.96
C PHE A 166 -76.00 -22.53 -18.54
N ARG A 167 -76.92 -22.38 -17.58
CA ARG A 167 -76.77 -22.86 -16.18
C ARG A 167 -76.69 -24.40 -16.03
N GLY A 168 -76.36 -25.14 -17.11
CA GLY A 168 -76.13 -26.58 -17.10
C GLY A 168 -75.36 -27.13 -18.32
N ARG A 169 -74.14 -27.67 -18.06
CA ARG A 169 -73.20 -28.38 -18.96
C ARG A 169 -72.40 -27.46 -19.90
N ALA A 170 -71.08 -27.61 -20.13
CA ALA A 170 -70.04 -28.48 -19.54
C ALA A 170 -68.65 -27.81 -19.63
N VAL A 171 -67.66 -28.22 -18.82
CA VAL A 171 -66.54 -27.33 -18.40
C VAL A 171 -65.15 -27.63 -18.99
N VAL A 172 -64.90 -28.80 -19.59
CA VAL A 172 -63.52 -29.32 -19.74
C VAL A 172 -62.70 -28.75 -20.91
N ALA A 173 -63.31 -28.45 -22.06
CA ALA A 173 -62.56 -28.18 -23.30
C ALA A 173 -61.86 -26.80 -23.36
N GLU A 174 -62.44 -25.77 -22.73
CA GLU A 174 -61.99 -24.37 -22.93
C GLU A 174 -60.73 -24.01 -22.13
N ARG A 175 -60.43 -24.76 -21.07
CA ARG A 175 -59.35 -24.44 -20.12
C ARG A 175 -57.96 -24.50 -20.75
N SER A 176 -57.70 -25.47 -21.63
CA SER A 176 -56.40 -25.63 -22.29
C SER A 176 -56.10 -24.49 -23.28
N ARG A 177 -57.07 -24.14 -24.13
CA ARG A 177 -56.87 -23.12 -25.18
C ARG A 177 -56.64 -21.72 -24.60
N LYS A 178 -57.31 -21.38 -23.49
CA LYS A 178 -57.05 -20.15 -22.72
C LYS A 178 -55.65 -20.16 -22.09
N LEU A 179 -55.25 -21.27 -21.46
CA LEU A 179 -53.94 -21.41 -20.82
C LEU A 179 -52.78 -21.27 -21.82
N GLU A 180 -52.93 -21.81 -23.03
CA GLU A 180 -51.89 -21.77 -24.07
C GLU A 180 -51.69 -20.37 -24.65
N THR A 181 -52.77 -19.62 -24.90
CA THR A 181 -52.67 -18.20 -25.31
C THR A 181 -52.11 -17.32 -24.19
N GLN A 182 -52.44 -17.61 -22.93
CA GLN A 182 -51.82 -16.94 -21.76
C GLN A 182 -50.31 -17.24 -21.67
N ARG A 183 -49.89 -18.48 -21.91
CA ARG A 183 -48.48 -18.89 -21.91
C ARG A 183 -47.67 -18.18 -22.99
N LEU A 184 -48.21 -18.04 -24.20
CA LEU A 184 -47.55 -17.33 -25.29
C LEU A 184 -47.33 -15.85 -24.95
N ARG A 185 -48.36 -15.14 -24.45
CA ARG A 185 -48.22 -13.75 -24.00
C ARG A 185 -47.23 -13.57 -22.86
N LEU A 186 -47.16 -14.53 -21.94
CA LEU A 186 -46.20 -14.49 -20.84
C LEU A 186 -44.76 -14.61 -21.37
N LEU A 187 -44.50 -15.52 -22.31
CA LEU A 187 -43.18 -15.68 -22.95
C LEU A 187 -42.78 -14.44 -23.76
N GLU A 188 -43.71 -13.90 -24.55
CA GLU A 188 -43.53 -12.65 -25.32
C GLU A 188 -43.19 -11.47 -24.40
N SER A 189 -43.97 -11.29 -23.32
CA SER A 189 -43.73 -10.24 -22.33
C SER A 189 -42.37 -10.37 -21.63
N VAL A 190 -41.91 -11.59 -21.34
CA VAL A 190 -40.58 -11.84 -20.75
C VAL A 190 -39.45 -11.44 -21.71
N VAL A 191 -39.59 -11.71 -23.03
CA VAL A 191 -38.57 -11.33 -24.02
C VAL A 191 -38.53 -9.82 -24.26
N VAL A 192 -39.70 -9.18 -24.32
CA VAL A 192 -39.85 -7.72 -24.55
C VAL A 192 -39.35 -6.91 -23.35
N ASN A 193 -39.62 -7.36 -22.12
CA ASN A 193 -39.22 -6.68 -20.88
C ASN A 193 -37.85 -7.15 -20.32
N ALA A 194 -37.10 -7.98 -21.06
CA ALA A 194 -35.75 -8.35 -20.65
C ALA A 194 -34.83 -7.10 -20.64
N ASN A 195 -33.89 -7.09 -19.69
CA ASN A 195 -32.85 -6.06 -19.60
C ASN A 195 -31.70 -6.33 -20.57
N ASP A 196 -31.36 -7.60 -20.79
CA ASP A 196 -30.35 -8.03 -21.76
C ASP A 196 -30.90 -8.00 -23.19
N ALA A 197 -30.02 -7.74 -24.15
CA ALA A 197 -30.37 -7.67 -25.56
C ALA A 197 -30.59 -9.08 -26.13
N ILE A 198 -31.81 -9.36 -26.58
CA ILE A 198 -32.21 -10.63 -27.19
C ILE A 198 -32.33 -10.45 -28.69
N LEU A 199 -31.66 -11.33 -29.45
CA LEU A 199 -31.58 -11.28 -30.90
C LEU A 199 -31.84 -12.69 -31.46
N ILE A 200 -32.72 -12.80 -32.45
CA ILE A 200 -33.00 -14.06 -33.15
C ILE A 200 -32.57 -13.92 -34.60
N THR A 201 -31.83 -14.92 -35.09
CA THR A 201 -31.36 -14.99 -36.48
C THR A 201 -31.78 -16.31 -37.13
N LYS A 202 -31.82 -16.38 -38.46
CA LYS A 202 -32.01 -17.64 -39.19
C LYS A 202 -30.85 -18.59 -38.91
N ALA A 203 -31.10 -19.90 -38.88
CA ALA A 203 -30.07 -20.92 -38.69
C ALA A 203 -28.92 -20.83 -39.73
N GLU A 204 -29.24 -20.44 -40.97
CA GLU A 204 -28.31 -20.37 -42.10
C GLU A 204 -28.44 -19.03 -42.86
N PRO A 205 -27.38 -18.58 -43.59
CA PRO A 205 -26.05 -19.20 -43.70
C PRO A 205 -25.13 -18.82 -42.53
N ILE A 206 -24.35 -19.79 -42.01
CA ILE A 206 -23.35 -19.53 -40.96
C ILE A 206 -22.13 -18.78 -41.52
N ASN A 207 -21.72 -19.13 -42.75
CA ASN A 207 -20.66 -18.48 -43.51
C ASN A 207 -21.11 -17.11 -44.07
N LEU A 208 -20.21 -16.36 -44.72
CA LEU A 208 -20.51 -15.01 -45.24
C LEU A 208 -21.77 -14.99 -46.13
N PRO A 209 -22.70 -14.02 -45.95
CA PRO A 209 -22.63 -12.83 -45.08
C PRO A 209 -22.86 -13.10 -43.58
N GLY A 210 -23.44 -14.24 -43.23
CA GLY A 210 -23.80 -14.65 -41.86
C GLY A 210 -25.31 -14.75 -41.67
N PRO A 211 -25.75 -15.28 -40.52
CA PRO A 211 -27.16 -15.54 -40.28
C PRO A 211 -27.92 -14.23 -40.16
N HIS A 212 -29.03 -14.11 -40.89
CA HIS A 212 -29.82 -12.88 -40.96
C HIS A 212 -30.75 -12.74 -39.74
N ILE A 213 -30.77 -11.54 -39.16
CA ILE A 213 -31.63 -11.16 -38.03
C ILE A 213 -33.09 -11.16 -38.46
N VAL A 214 -33.96 -11.80 -37.66
CA VAL A 214 -35.40 -11.89 -37.87
C VAL A 214 -36.23 -11.29 -36.73
N TYR A 215 -35.61 -11.03 -35.56
CA TYR A 215 -36.23 -10.36 -34.42
C TYR A 215 -35.14 -9.79 -33.50
N CYS A 216 -35.41 -8.64 -32.88
CA CYS A 216 -34.64 -8.09 -31.77
C CYS A 216 -35.58 -7.51 -30.70
N ASN A 217 -35.26 -7.66 -29.41
CA ASN A 217 -36.05 -7.04 -28.34
C ASN A 217 -35.69 -5.54 -28.15
N PRO A 218 -36.50 -4.76 -27.40
CA PRO A 218 -36.21 -3.34 -27.14
C PRO A 218 -34.87 -3.09 -26.43
N ALA A 219 -34.35 -4.05 -25.65
CA ALA A 219 -33.03 -3.94 -25.04
C ALA A 219 -31.90 -3.89 -26.07
N PHE A 220 -31.97 -4.69 -27.14
CA PHE A 220 -31.01 -4.64 -28.25
C PHE A 220 -30.91 -3.24 -28.85
N THR A 221 -32.05 -2.58 -29.08
CA THR A 221 -32.10 -1.19 -29.58
C THR A 221 -31.49 -0.21 -28.58
N ARG A 222 -31.79 -0.33 -27.28
CA ARG A 222 -31.21 0.53 -26.22
C ARG A 222 -29.69 0.37 -26.11
N THR A 223 -29.17 -0.85 -26.15
CA THR A 223 -27.74 -1.15 -25.96
C THR A 223 -26.90 -0.85 -27.20
N THR A 224 -27.42 -1.08 -28.41
CA THR A 224 -26.62 -0.94 -29.65
C THR A 224 -26.86 0.37 -30.41
N GLY A 225 -27.95 1.07 -30.13
CA GLY A 225 -28.37 2.29 -30.84
C GLY A 225 -29.02 2.05 -32.21
N TYR A 226 -29.07 0.81 -32.70
CA TYR A 226 -29.76 0.45 -33.95
C TYR A 226 -31.25 0.24 -33.71
N THR A 227 -32.09 0.86 -34.54
CA THR A 227 -33.53 0.58 -34.52
C THR A 227 -33.84 -0.78 -35.16
N GLU A 228 -34.97 -1.38 -34.80
CA GLU A 228 -35.41 -2.67 -35.36
C GLU A 228 -35.46 -2.63 -36.91
N ALA A 229 -36.01 -1.56 -37.49
CA ALA A 229 -36.10 -1.38 -38.93
C ALA A 229 -34.73 -1.27 -39.66
N GLU A 230 -33.66 -0.87 -38.96
CA GLU A 230 -32.31 -0.82 -39.52
C GLU A 230 -31.58 -2.17 -39.44
N ILE A 231 -31.93 -3.01 -38.45
CA ILE A 231 -31.20 -4.23 -38.11
C ILE A 231 -31.88 -5.52 -38.65
N LEU A 232 -33.20 -5.52 -38.85
CA LEU A 232 -33.90 -6.66 -39.46
C LEU A 232 -33.31 -6.98 -40.85
N GLY A 233 -33.08 -8.27 -41.11
CA GLY A 233 -32.42 -8.74 -42.33
C GLY A 233 -30.90 -8.49 -42.40
N ARG A 234 -30.29 -7.75 -41.47
CA ARG A 234 -28.82 -7.61 -41.38
C ARG A 234 -28.18 -8.82 -40.70
N THR A 235 -26.85 -8.89 -40.75
CA THR A 235 -26.03 -9.87 -40.05
C THR A 235 -25.53 -9.25 -38.72
N PRO A 236 -25.50 -9.98 -37.59
CA PRO A 236 -24.99 -9.45 -36.30
C PRO A 236 -23.54 -8.96 -36.36
N ARG A 237 -22.79 -9.36 -37.40
CA ARG A 237 -21.42 -8.90 -37.67
C ARG A 237 -21.29 -7.39 -37.86
N ILE A 238 -22.40 -6.65 -38.06
CA ILE A 238 -22.41 -5.18 -38.07
C ILE A 238 -21.95 -4.56 -36.74
N LEU A 239 -22.04 -5.29 -35.63
CA LEU A 239 -21.57 -4.85 -34.31
C LEU A 239 -20.07 -5.12 -34.08
N GLN A 240 -19.38 -5.81 -34.99
CA GLN A 240 -17.97 -6.21 -34.81
C GLN A 240 -17.03 -5.10 -35.29
N CYS A 241 -15.93 -4.87 -34.56
CA CYS A 241 -14.99 -3.79 -34.80
C CYS A 241 -13.59 -4.31 -35.17
N ALA A 242 -12.64 -3.40 -35.43
CA ALA A 242 -11.26 -3.76 -35.71
C ALA A 242 -10.53 -4.40 -34.51
N ASN A 243 -10.99 -4.09 -33.29
CA ASN A 243 -10.41 -4.55 -32.03
C ASN A 243 -11.07 -5.82 -31.46
N THR A 244 -12.12 -6.35 -32.10
CA THR A 244 -12.77 -7.60 -31.67
C THR A 244 -11.78 -8.78 -31.75
N ASP A 245 -11.56 -9.51 -30.64
CA ASP A 245 -10.60 -10.62 -30.60
C ASP A 245 -10.93 -11.71 -31.65
N ARG A 246 -9.95 -11.97 -32.52
CA ARG A 246 -10.05 -12.98 -33.57
C ARG A 246 -10.19 -14.39 -33.00
N ASN A 247 -9.56 -14.70 -31.86
CA ASN A 247 -9.65 -16.03 -31.26
C ASN A 247 -11.06 -16.31 -30.71
N ALA A 248 -11.70 -15.31 -30.09
CA ALA A 248 -13.11 -15.35 -29.70
C ALA A 248 -14.04 -15.47 -30.93
N LEU A 249 -13.79 -14.73 -32.01
CA LEU A 249 -14.56 -14.82 -33.25
C LEU A 249 -14.43 -16.18 -33.97
N ASP A 250 -13.25 -16.79 -33.96
CA ASP A 250 -13.03 -18.10 -34.58
C ASP A 250 -13.60 -19.24 -33.71
N ARG A 251 -13.54 -19.13 -32.37
CA ARG A 251 -14.30 -20.02 -31.45
C ARG A 251 -15.81 -19.94 -31.71
N LEU A 252 -16.34 -18.72 -31.86
CA LEU A 252 -17.74 -18.48 -32.22
C LEU A 252 -18.10 -19.12 -33.57
N ARG A 253 -17.29 -18.91 -34.62
CA ARG A 253 -17.52 -19.54 -35.93
C ARG A 253 -17.52 -21.06 -35.83
N ALA A 254 -16.58 -21.65 -35.08
CA ALA A 254 -16.48 -23.10 -34.89
C ALA A 254 -17.70 -23.68 -34.15
N ALA A 255 -18.16 -23.06 -33.07
CA ALA A 255 -19.32 -23.53 -32.32
C ALA A 255 -20.62 -23.46 -33.14
N LEU A 256 -20.85 -22.34 -33.86
CA LEU A 256 -22.00 -22.20 -34.76
C LEU A 256 -21.98 -23.28 -35.86
N SER A 257 -20.82 -23.50 -36.49
CA SER A 257 -20.64 -24.51 -37.55
C SER A 257 -20.82 -25.95 -37.06
N ALA A 258 -20.65 -26.18 -35.75
CA ALA A 258 -20.85 -27.47 -35.09
C ALA A 258 -22.26 -27.63 -34.47
N TRP A 259 -23.17 -26.67 -34.67
CA TRP A 259 -24.51 -26.61 -34.06
C TRP A 259 -24.51 -26.70 -32.52
N LYS A 260 -23.46 -26.15 -31.88
CA LYS A 260 -23.31 -26.14 -30.42
C LYS A 260 -23.63 -24.77 -29.82
N PRO A 261 -24.23 -24.72 -28.61
CA PRO A 261 -24.26 -23.50 -27.83
C PRO A 261 -22.86 -22.99 -27.53
N ILE A 262 -22.72 -21.67 -27.36
CA ILE A 262 -21.46 -21.02 -26.95
C ILE A 262 -21.75 -19.80 -26.08
N GLU A 263 -20.87 -19.58 -25.10
CA GLU A 263 -20.75 -18.35 -24.34
C GLU A 263 -19.37 -17.74 -24.60
N VAL A 264 -19.31 -16.45 -24.92
CA VAL A 264 -18.08 -15.75 -25.32
C VAL A 264 -18.15 -14.26 -24.98
N GLU A 265 -17.07 -13.70 -24.40
CA GLU A 265 -16.89 -12.26 -24.29
C GLU A 265 -16.27 -11.71 -25.60
N LEU A 266 -16.83 -10.60 -26.12
CA LEU A 266 -16.36 -9.91 -27.32
C LEU A 266 -16.36 -8.40 -27.11
N LEU A 267 -15.42 -7.69 -27.75
CA LEU A 267 -15.48 -6.24 -27.90
C LEU A 267 -16.24 -5.91 -29.18
N ASN A 268 -17.36 -5.20 -29.06
CA ASN A 268 -18.22 -4.77 -30.16
C ASN A 268 -18.27 -3.22 -30.22
N THR A 269 -18.91 -2.67 -31.25
CA THR A 269 -19.15 -1.23 -31.43
C THR A 269 -20.64 -0.93 -31.57
N ARG A 270 -21.11 0.15 -30.92
CA ARG A 270 -22.47 0.68 -31.05
C ARG A 270 -22.59 1.55 -32.31
N LYS A 271 -23.82 1.92 -32.70
CA LYS A 271 -24.11 2.73 -33.89
C LYS A 271 -23.37 4.08 -33.96
N ASP A 272 -22.99 4.65 -32.82
CA ASP A 272 -22.26 5.93 -32.70
C ASP A 272 -20.73 5.79 -32.81
N GLY A 273 -20.20 4.57 -32.89
CA GLY A 273 -18.76 4.30 -32.90
C GLY A 273 -18.14 3.99 -31.53
N THR A 274 -18.90 4.06 -30.43
CA THR A 274 -18.40 3.68 -29.10
C THR A 274 -18.19 2.17 -28.98
N GLU A 275 -17.05 1.75 -28.42
CA GLU A 275 -16.78 0.34 -28.14
C GLU A 275 -17.42 -0.12 -26.83
N PHE A 276 -17.89 -1.36 -26.78
CA PHE A 276 -18.51 -1.96 -25.60
C PHE A 276 -18.22 -3.46 -25.52
N TRP A 277 -18.00 -3.97 -24.31
CA TRP A 277 -17.83 -5.40 -24.08
C TRP A 277 -19.20 -6.07 -23.98
N VAL A 278 -19.41 -7.10 -24.79
CA VAL A 278 -20.60 -7.96 -24.75
C VAL A 278 -20.24 -9.36 -24.26
N GLU A 279 -20.99 -9.83 -23.28
CA GLU A 279 -21.09 -11.24 -22.88
C GLU A 279 -22.22 -11.86 -23.74
N LEU A 280 -21.84 -12.72 -24.68
CA LEU A 280 -22.69 -13.26 -25.74
C LEU A 280 -22.92 -14.75 -25.53
N SER A 281 -24.15 -15.13 -25.17
CA SER A 281 -24.62 -16.52 -25.11
C SER A 281 -25.48 -16.82 -26.33
N ILE A 282 -25.25 -17.93 -27.03
CA ILE A 282 -25.99 -18.33 -28.24
C ILE A 282 -26.43 -19.80 -28.13
N ALA A 283 -27.68 -20.09 -28.49
CA ALA A 283 -28.22 -21.44 -28.59
C ALA A 283 -29.04 -21.65 -29.90
N PRO A 284 -28.98 -22.85 -30.52
CA PRO A 284 -29.79 -23.17 -31.69
C PRO A 284 -31.21 -23.62 -31.29
N VAL A 285 -32.21 -23.22 -32.07
CA VAL A 285 -33.63 -23.57 -31.85
C VAL A 285 -34.11 -24.54 -32.90
N ALA A 286 -34.47 -25.75 -32.46
CA ALA A 286 -35.06 -26.78 -33.29
C ALA A 286 -36.59 -26.59 -33.48
N ASN A 287 -37.10 -27.03 -34.62
CA ASN A 287 -38.54 -27.22 -34.83
C ASN A 287 -39.02 -28.58 -34.29
N GLU A 288 -40.33 -28.83 -34.34
CA GLU A 288 -40.99 -30.08 -33.91
C GLU A 288 -40.42 -31.36 -34.55
N LYS A 289 -39.71 -31.24 -35.68
CA LYS A 289 -39.10 -32.35 -36.42
C LYS A 289 -37.59 -32.50 -36.13
N GLY A 290 -37.06 -31.76 -35.15
CA GLY A 290 -35.66 -31.81 -34.70
C GLY A 290 -34.68 -30.97 -35.51
N TRP A 291 -35.12 -30.21 -36.53
CA TRP A 291 -34.22 -29.42 -37.38
C TRP A 291 -34.01 -28.02 -36.81
N PHE A 292 -32.76 -27.58 -36.69
CA PHE A 292 -32.44 -26.21 -36.28
C PHE A 292 -32.91 -25.21 -37.35
N THR A 293 -33.69 -24.21 -36.93
CA THR A 293 -34.31 -23.20 -37.81
C THR A 293 -33.83 -21.78 -37.52
N HIS A 294 -33.46 -21.51 -36.27
CA HIS A 294 -33.03 -20.22 -35.79
C HIS A 294 -31.88 -20.35 -34.78
N TRP A 295 -31.13 -19.26 -34.59
CA TRP A 295 -30.29 -19.06 -33.42
C TRP A 295 -30.92 -17.99 -32.54
N VAL A 296 -31.03 -18.25 -31.24
CA VAL A 296 -31.32 -17.24 -30.22
C VAL A 296 -29.99 -16.83 -29.59
N SER A 297 -29.73 -15.53 -29.48
CA SER A 297 -28.65 -15.02 -28.65
C SER A 297 -29.16 -14.05 -27.59
N VAL A 298 -28.49 -14.11 -26.43
CA VAL A 298 -28.59 -13.14 -25.33
C VAL A 298 -27.26 -12.40 -25.29
N GLN A 299 -27.33 -11.07 -25.23
CA GLN A 299 -26.21 -10.15 -25.28
C GLN A 299 -26.30 -9.21 -24.09
N ARG A 300 -25.35 -9.34 -23.17
CA ARG A 300 -25.26 -8.53 -21.97
C ARG A 300 -24.08 -7.57 -22.06
N ASP A 301 -24.31 -6.30 -21.82
CA ASP A 301 -23.23 -5.32 -21.74
C ASP A 301 -22.48 -5.50 -20.42
N VAL A 302 -21.15 -5.68 -20.50
CA VAL A 302 -20.26 -5.89 -19.37
C VAL A 302 -19.11 -4.88 -19.33
N SER A 303 -19.25 -3.76 -20.05
CA SER A 303 -18.22 -2.71 -20.16
C SER A 303 -17.82 -2.15 -18.80
N ASP A 304 -18.79 -1.76 -17.96
CA ASP A 304 -18.54 -1.23 -16.62
C ASP A 304 -17.82 -2.26 -15.73
N ARG A 305 -18.21 -3.53 -15.84
CA ARG A 305 -17.54 -4.65 -15.13
C ARG A 305 -16.07 -4.75 -15.54
N LYS A 306 -15.74 -4.65 -16.83
CA LYS A 306 -14.35 -4.70 -17.32
C LYS A 306 -13.51 -3.53 -16.82
N VAL A 307 -14.05 -2.32 -16.83
CA VAL A 307 -13.35 -1.13 -16.30
C VAL A 307 -13.08 -1.27 -14.79
N LEU A 308 -14.03 -1.81 -14.02
CA LEU A 308 -13.85 -2.08 -12.59
C LEU A 308 -12.84 -3.22 -12.32
N GLU A 309 -12.86 -4.29 -13.11
CA GLU A 309 -11.87 -5.39 -13.06
C GLU A 309 -10.44 -4.87 -13.30
N GLU A 310 -10.22 -4.05 -14.34
CA GLU A 310 -8.91 -3.50 -14.68
C GLU A 310 -8.42 -2.49 -13.65
N THR A 311 -9.26 -1.52 -13.25
CA THR A 311 -8.88 -0.48 -12.28
C THR A 311 -8.56 -1.07 -10.90
N ALA A 312 -9.34 -2.05 -10.42
CA ALA A 312 -9.04 -2.75 -9.18
C ALA A 312 -7.73 -3.56 -9.26
N THR A 313 -7.43 -4.16 -10.43
CA THR A 313 -6.16 -4.87 -10.65
C THR A 313 -4.97 -3.92 -10.63
N ARG A 314 -5.08 -2.77 -11.32
CA ARG A 314 -4.06 -1.73 -11.35
C ARG A 314 -3.81 -1.12 -9.96
N ALA A 315 -4.87 -0.89 -9.18
CA ALA A 315 -4.76 -0.39 -7.81
C ALA A 315 -3.93 -1.31 -6.91
N ARG A 316 -4.21 -2.64 -6.92
CA ARG A 316 -3.43 -3.63 -6.14
C ARG A 316 -1.95 -3.67 -6.52
N ILE A 317 -1.62 -3.50 -7.82
CA ILE A 317 -0.23 -3.49 -8.28
C ILE A 317 0.50 -2.25 -7.72
N VAL A 318 -0.13 -1.08 -7.78
CA VAL A 318 0.43 0.17 -7.23
C VAL A 318 0.55 0.10 -5.70
N GLU A 319 -0.44 -0.48 -5.02
CA GLU A 319 -0.40 -0.68 -3.56
C GLU A 319 0.76 -1.61 -3.14
N ALA A 320 0.94 -2.74 -3.83
CA ALA A 320 2.07 -3.66 -3.59
C ALA A 320 3.43 -3.00 -3.89
N GLN A 321 3.52 -2.19 -4.95
CA GLN A 321 4.73 -1.41 -5.27
C GLN A 321 5.03 -0.36 -4.18
N ASN A 322 4.02 0.36 -3.70
CA ASN A 322 4.19 1.35 -2.63
C ASN A 322 4.70 0.70 -1.33
N VAL A 323 4.10 -0.41 -0.89
CA VAL A 323 4.55 -1.15 0.30
C VAL A 323 6.00 -1.63 0.16
N SER A 324 6.42 -2.08 -1.03
CA SER A 324 7.81 -2.46 -1.30
C SER A 324 8.77 -1.26 -1.24
N LEU A 325 8.38 -0.12 -1.81
CA LEU A 325 9.19 1.10 -1.80
C LEU A 325 9.31 1.72 -0.39
N GLU A 326 8.24 1.66 0.41
CA GLU A 326 8.28 2.11 1.82
C GLU A 326 9.25 1.26 2.66
N ALA A 327 9.31 -0.05 2.42
CA ALA A 327 10.27 -0.93 3.06
C ALA A 327 11.72 -0.60 2.67
N GLU A 328 11.99 -0.42 1.37
CA GLU A 328 13.32 -0.05 0.85
C GLU A 328 13.79 1.32 1.39
N ILE A 329 12.91 2.33 1.38
CA ILE A 329 13.19 3.67 1.92
C ILE A 329 13.49 3.59 3.43
N LYS A 330 12.79 2.73 4.17
CA LYS A 330 13.00 2.53 5.61
C LYS A 330 14.35 1.86 5.89
N GLU A 331 14.69 0.81 5.15
CA GLU A 331 15.98 0.12 5.28
C GLU A 331 17.15 1.05 4.94
N ARG A 332 17.05 1.78 3.81
CA ARG A 332 18.04 2.80 3.42
C ARG A 332 18.25 3.84 4.50
N LYS A 333 17.19 4.39 5.10
CA LYS A 333 17.29 5.39 6.18
C LYS A 333 18.00 4.83 7.43
N VAL A 334 17.78 3.56 7.77
CA VAL A 334 18.48 2.91 8.89
C VAL A 334 19.97 2.71 8.57
N ALA A 335 20.30 2.29 7.34
CA ALA A 335 21.69 2.17 6.90
C ALA A 335 22.43 3.52 6.87
N GLU A 336 21.79 4.57 6.34
CA GLU A 336 22.31 5.93 6.28
C GLU A 336 22.55 6.54 7.67
N ALA A 337 21.58 6.38 8.58
CA ALA A 337 21.74 6.79 9.98
C ALA A 337 22.86 6.01 10.70
N LYS A 338 23.02 4.71 10.43
CA LYS A 338 24.12 3.91 10.97
C LYS A 338 25.48 4.41 10.46
N LEU A 339 25.61 4.69 9.16
CA LEU A 339 26.85 5.20 8.57
C LEU A 339 27.28 6.52 9.20
N LEU A 340 26.35 7.48 9.34
CA LEU A 340 26.59 8.76 10.03
C LEU A 340 27.01 8.59 11.50
N TYR A 341 26.42 7.61 12.20
CA TYR A 341 26.81 7.29 13.57
C TYR A 341 28.23 6.71 13.63
N THR A 342 28.56 5.70 12.80
CA THR A 342 29.91 5.09 12.75
C THR A 342 31.00 6.06 12.28
N ALA A 343 30.65 7.06 11.47
CA ALA A 343 31.58 8.12 11.08
C ALA A 343 32.01 9.02 12.26
N SER A 344 31.22 9.06 13.34
CA SER A 344 31.43 9.96 14.48
C SER A 344 31.68 9.25 15.83
N HIS A 345 31.38 7.96 15.95
CA HIS A 345 31.41 7.19 17.21
C HIS A 345 32.20 5.89 17.10
N ASP A 346 32.77 5.43 18.23
CA ASP A 346 33.37 4.11 18.37
C ASP A 346 32.28 3.03 18.50
N ASP A 347 32.42 1.95 17.74
CA ASP A 347 31.39 0.93 17.62
C ASP A 347 31.30 0.00 18.85
N LEU A 348 32.33 -0.05 19.70
CA LEU A 348 32.30 -0.78 20.97
C LEU A 348 31.74 0.09 22.11
N THR A 349 32.41 1.20 22.42
CA THR A 349 32.16 2.00 23.63
C THR A 349 31.04 3.03 23.50
N LYS A 350 30.60 3.32 22.26
CA LYS A 350 29.62 4.37 21.94
C LYS A 350 30.06 5.78 22.40
N LEU A 351 31.35 5.98 22.66
CA LEU A 351 31.97 7.29 22.74
C LEU A 351 32.19 7.85 21.34
N HIS A 352 32.63 9.10 21.23
CA HIS A 352 33.10 9.63 19.95
C HIS A 352 34.34 8.85 19.47
N ASN A 353 34.56 8.80 18.16
CA ASN A 353 35.76 8.19 17.59
C ASN A 353 36.91 9.22 17.44
N ARG A 354 38.09 8.72 17.05
CA ARG A 354 39.28 9.54 16.72
C ARG A 354 38.99 10.64 15.69
N ALA A 355 38.17 10.40 14.67
CA ALA A 355 37.92 11.38 13.62
C ALA A 355 37.17 12.61 14.17
N LEU A 356 36.05 12.40 14.85
CA LEU A 356 35.29 13.49 15.46
C LEU A 356 36.09 14.22 16.55
N PHE A 357 36.94 13.50 17.29
CA PHE A 357 37.85 14.12 18.26
C PHE A 357 38.83 15.10 17.59
N LEU A 358 39.47 14.71 16.48
CA LEU A 358 40.40 15.57 15.74
C LEU A 358 39.67 16.74 15.04
N ASP A 359 38.46 16.53 14.52
CA ASP A 359 37.61 17.61 13.98
C ASP A 359 37.29 18.66 15.07
N ARG A 360 36.91 18.20 16.27
CA ARG A 360 36.62 19.08 17.42
C ARG A 360 37.86 19.81 17.91
N LEU A 361 38.99 19.12 18.02
CA LEU A 361 40.27 19.70 18.41
C LEU A 361 40.76 20.73 17.38
N THR A 362 40.53 20.51 16.07
CA THR A 362 40.81 21.50 15.02
C THR A 362 40.06 22.81 15.27
N LEU A 363 38.76 22.72 15.55
CA LEU A 363 37.92 23.89 15.85
C LEU A 363 38.34 24.59 17.14
N ALA A 364 38.78 23.84 18.15
CA ALA A 364 39.27 24.39 19.42
C ALA A 364 40.60 25.14 19.24
N ILE A 365 41.57 24.56 18.52
CA ILE A 365 42.86 25.20 18.19
C ILE A 365 42.64 26.50 17.39
N GLN A 366 41.73 26.49 16.40
CA GLN A 366 41.37 27.70 15.65
C GLN A 366 40.80 28.82 16.54
N ARG A 367 40.08 28.48 17.62
CA ARG A 367 39.58 29.46 18.60
C ARG A 367 40.71 30.00 19.48
N VAL A 368 41.61 29.15 19.97
CA VAL A 368 42.82 29.55 20.74
C VAL A 368 43.68 30.54 19.95
N GLN A 369 43.86 30.30 18.64
CA GLN A 369 44.66 31.18 17.77
C GLN A 369 44.01 32.56 17.55
N VAL A 370 42.68 32.67 17.66
CA VAL A 370 41.92 33.90 17.35
C VAL A 370 41.51 34.68 18.61
N ASN A 371 41.31 34.01 19.74
CA ASN A 371 40.90 34.62 21.00
C ASN A 371 41.84 34.21 22.16
N PRO A 372 42.70 35.14 22.65
CA PRO A 372 43.58 34.88 23.79
C PRO A 372 42.87 34.50 25.10
N ASP A 373 41.60 34.91 25.29
CA ASP A 373 40.80 34.54 26.46
C ASP A 373 40.15 33.13 26.32
N TYR A 374 40.41 32.43 25.21
CA TYR A 374 39.86 31.10 24.94
C TYR A 374 40.89 30.00 25.21
N HIS A 375 40.70 29.31 26.32
CA HIS A 375 41.53 28.17 26.71
C HIS A 375 40.83 26.84 26.38
N CYS A 376 41.61 25.86 25.92
CA CYS A 376 41.19 24.46 25.91
C CYS A 376 42.34 23.55 26.33
N ALA A 377 41.99 22.39 26.90
CA ALA A 377 42.94 21.39 27.37
C ALA A 377 42.58 20.01 26.81
N VAL A 378 43.60 19.25 26.44
CA VAL A 378 43.49 17.87 25.98
C VAL A 378 44.06 16.94 27.04
N MET A 379 43.32 15.89 27.37
CA MET A 379 43.79 14.76 28.16
C MET A 379 43.92 13.54 27.23
N PHE A 380 45.05 12.85 27.27
CA PHE A 380 45.28 11.55 26.63
C PHE A 380 45.43 10.49 27.72
N ILE A 381 44.73 9.37 27.59
CA ILE A 381 44.46 8.42 28.67
C ILE A 381 44.71 6.99 28.17
N ASP A 382 45.59 6.26 28.84
CA ASP A 382 45.95 4.87 28.54
C ASP A 382 45.62 3.97 29.75
N LEU A 383 45.14 2.74 29.48
CA LEU A 383 44.75 1.80 30.51
C LEU A 383 45.92 0.91 30.97
N ASP A 384 46.36 1.15 32.21
CA ASP A 384 47.50 0.46 32.78
C ASP A 384 47.28 -1.06 32.79
N ARG A 385 48.11 -1.77 32.01
CA ARG A 385 48.12 -3.24 31.88
C ARG A 385 46.90 -3.86 31.20
N PHE A 386 46.10 -3.12 30.41
CA PHE A 386 44.97 -3.70 29.66
C PHE A 386 45.35 -4.91 28.81
N LYS A 387 46.55 -4.94 28.21
CA LYS A 387 47.07 -6.12 27.52
C LYS A 387 47.07 -7.39 28.39
N LEU A 388 47.37 -7.30 29.69
CA LEU A 388 47.32 -8.44 30.61
C LEU A 388 45.89 -8.97 30.77
N VAL A 389 44.87 -8.11 30.71
CA VAL A 389 43.45 -8.52 30.74
C VAL A 389 43.11 -9.32 29.48
N ASN A 390 43.51 -8.84 28.30
CA ASN A 390 43.36 -9.58 27.03
C ASN A 390 44.10 -10.91 27.03
N ASP A 391 45.38 -10.92 27.39
CA ASP A 391 46.23 -12.11 27.35
C ASP A 391 45.81 -13.16 28.40
N SER A 392 45.15 -12.76 29.49
CA SER A 392 44.69 -13.68 30.56
C SER A 392 43.25 -14.16 30.39
N LEU A 393 42.33 -13.30 29.93
CA LEU A 393 40.87 -13.55 29.92
C LEU A 393 40.24 -13.55 28.51
N GLY A 394 41.04 -13.25 27.49
CA GLY A 394 40.63 -13.21 26.08
C GLY A 394 39.92 -11.92 25.68
N HIS A 395 39.93 -11.61 24.38
CA HIS A 395 39.45 -10.33 23.85
C HIS A 395 38.02 -9.97 24.24
N ARG A 396 37.10 -10.94 24.33
CA ARG A 396 35.71 -10.66 24.75
C ARG A 396 35.59 -10.15 26.20
N ALA A 397 36.56 -10.48 27.07
CA ALA A 397 36.64 -9.87 28.40
C ALA A 397 37.23 -8.45 28.31
N GLY A 398 38.24 -8.24 27.46
CA GLY A 398 38.77 -6.92 27.13
C GLY A 398 37.73 -5.96 26.55
N ASP A 399 36.83 -6.45 25.69
CA ASP A 399 35.73 -5.66 25.11
C ASP A 399 34.76 -5.17 26.20
N LEU A 400 34.33 -6.07 27.10
CA LEU A 400 33.46 -5.72 28.24
C LEU A 400 34.15 -4.77 29.22
N PHE A 401 35.46 -4.95 29.44
CA PHE A 401 36.28 -4.08 30.26
C PHE A 401 36.33 -2.66 29.68
N LEU A 402 36.60 -2.52 28.37
CA LEU A 402 36.61 -1.23 27.67
C LEU A 402 35.24 -0.52 27.72
N MET A 403 34.13 -1.26 27.69
CA MET A 403 32.79 -0.69 27.86
C MET A 403 32.58 -0.14 29.28
N GLU A 404 32.92 -0.90 30.32
CA GLU A 404 32.85 -0.44 31.73
C GLU A 404 33.75 0.79 31.96
N ILE A 405 34.97 0.80 31.41
CA ILE A 405 35.86 1.97 31.46
C ILE A 405 35.20 3.18 30.77
N ALA A 406 34.64 2.99 29.58
CA ALA A 406 34.01 4.08 28.85
C ALA A 406 32.83 4.71 29.61
N ASP A 407 32.01 3.91 30.29
CA ASP A 407 30.92 4.41 31.13
C ASP A 407 31.43 5.09 32.41
N ARG A 408 32.51 4.59 33.03
CA ARG A 408 33.17 5.29 34.16
C ARG A 408 33.73 6.64 33.75
N LEU A 409 34.49 6.70 32.65
CA LEU A 409 35.02 7.97 32.13
C LEU A 409 33.87 8.92 31.75
N ARG A 410 32.83 8.42 31.07
CA ARG A 410 31.61 9.18 30.72
C ARG A 410 30.91 9.75 31.97
N SER A 411 30.92 9.04 33.10
CA SER A 411 30.33 9.52 34.37
C SER A 411 31.10 10.67 35.04
N CYS A 412 32.40 10.80 34.77
CA CYS A 412 33.25 11.85 35.34
C CYS A 412 33.18 13.19 34.58
N VAL A 413 32.72 13.14 33.33
CA VAL A 413 32.82 14.18 32.28
C VAL A 413 31.55 15.02 32.20
N ARG A 414 31.65 16.31 31.83
CA ARG A 414 30.52 17.23 31.79
C ARG A 414 29.84 17.27 30.42
N ILE A 415 28.57 17.70 30.39
CA ILE A 415 27.82 17.97 29.16
C ILE A 415 28.42 19.22 28.48
N GLY A 416 29.42 19.00 27.62
CA GLY A 416 30.15 20.03 26.89
C GLY A 416 31.56 19.58 26.50
N ASP A 417 32.22 18.83 27.37
CA ASP A 417 33.53 18.23 27.09
C ASP A 417 33.38 17.10 26.05
N THR A 418 34.37 16.90 25.17
CA THR A 418 34.33 15.87 24.12
C THR A 418 35.19 14.66 24.51
N LEU A 419 34.55 13.62 25.09
CA LEU A 419 35.18 12.33 25.37
C LEU A 419 35.14 11.41 24.14
N ALA A 420 36.26 10.79 23.80
CA ALA A 420 36.43 9.91 22.66
C ALA A 420 37.30 8.69 22.99
N ARG A 421 37.17 7.62 22.20
CA ARG A 421 38.13 6.51 22.14
C ARG A 421 38.92 6.61 20.84
N VAL A 422 40.25 6.57 20.94
CA VAL A 422 41.18 6.90 19.85
C VAL A 422 41.67 5.65 19.13
N GLY A 423 41.90 4.57 19.87
CA GLY A 423 42.24 3.23 19.38
C GLY A 423 42.56 2.32 20.57
N GLY A 424 42.44 0.99 20.44
CA GLY A 424 42.86 0.05 21.49
C GLY A 424 42.32 0.39 22.90
N ASP A 425 43.24 0.64 23.82
CA ASP A 425 43.12 1.11 25.20
C ASP A 425 43.23 2.64 25.38
N GLU A 426 43.41 3.40 24.30
CA GLU A 426 43.58 4.87 24.30
C GLU A 426 42.24 5.62 24.26
N PHE A 427 42.04 6.52 25.22
CA PHE A 427 40.93 7.48 25.27
C PHE A 427 41.48 8.90 25.25
N ALA A 428 40.70 9.83 24.69
CA ALA A 428 41.04 11.25 24.69
C ALA A 428 39.85 12.11 25.11
N LEU A 429 40.15 13.21 25.79
CA LEU A 429 39.16 14.19 26.23
C LEU A 429 39.61 15.60 25.85
N LEU A 430 38.70 16.37 25.26
CA LEU A 430 38.86 17.80 25.02
C LEU A 430 37.93 18.58 25.96
N ILE A 431 38.52 19.49 26.74
CA ILE A 431 37.84 20.40 27.68
C ILE A 431 37.99 21.83 27.13
N GLU A 432 36.88 22.56 27.00
CA GLU A 432 36.85 23.93 26.47
C GLU A 432 36.34 24.92 27.55
N GLY A 433 37.05 26.03 27.80
CA GLY A 433 36.63 27.09 28.72
C GLY A 433 37.77 27.75 29.51
N ALA A 434 37.52 28.90 30.15
CA ALA A 434 38.56 29.75 30.75
C ALA A 434 39.46 29.07 31.80
N ASP A 435 38.94 28.12 32.59
CA ASP A 435 39.70 27.31 33.57
C ASP A 435 40.07 25.92 32.99
N ALA A 436 40.31 25.76 31.68
CA ALA A 436 40.44 24.45 31.03
C ALA A 436 41.53 23.55 31.65
N LEU A 437 42.77 24.02 31.76
CA LEU A 437 43.87 23.23 32.34
C LEU A 437 43.58 22.81 33.80
N LYS A 438 43.09 23.74 34.62
CA LYS A 438 42.71 23.49 36.01
C LYS A 438 41.55 22.51 36.14
N SER A 439 40.59 22.57 35.21
CA SER A 439 39.47 21.64 35.11
C SER A 439 39.94 20.24 34.68
N ALA A 440 40.94 20.16 33.79
CA ALA A 440 41.57 18.91 33.36
C ALA A 440 42.32 18.22 34.52
N ILE A 441 43.14 18.97 35.27
CA ILE A 441 43.86 18.45 36.45
C ILE A 441 42.87 17.88 37.47
N GLY A 442 41.89 18.68 37.90
CA GLY A 442 40.89 18.24 38.86
C GLY A 442 39.96 17.13 38.34
N LEU A 443 39.91 16.89 37.02
CA LEU A 443 39.22 15.75 36.42
C LEU A 443 40.10 14.50 36.37
N ALA A 444 41.40 14.62 36.09
CA ALA A 444 42.35 13.52 36.13
C ALA A 444 42.39 12.87 37.52
N GLU A 445 42.42 13.69 38.59
CA GLU A 445 42.31 13.23 39.97
C GLU A 445 41.04 12.39 40.23
N ARG A 446 39.88 12.86 39.75
CA ARG A 446 38.61 12.13 39.88
C ARG A 446 38.56 10.87 39.04
N MET A 447 39.09 10.91 37.81
CA MET A 447 39.18 9.75 36.94
C MET A 447 40.01 8.65 37.58
N ASN A 448 41.23 8.97 38.07
CA ASN A 448 42.10 7.97 38.67
C ASN A 448 41.47 7.33 39.93
N GLU A 449 40.72 8.09 40.73
CA GLU A 449 40.03 7.55 41.91
C GLU A 449 38.79 6.69 41.58
N VAL A 450 38.05 7.01 40.51
CA VAL A 450 36.95 6.16 39.98
C VAL A 450 37.49 4.89 39.30
N MET A 451 38.65 4.99 38.65
CA MET A 451 39.28 3.86 37.94
C MET A 451 39.87 2.82 38.91
N ARG A 452 40.31 3.23 40.11
CA ARG A 452 40.77 2.35 41.20
C ARG A 452 39.68 1.41 41.74
N GLN A 453 38.39 1.71 41.53
CA GLN A 453 37.29 0.85 42.00
C GLN A 453 37.29 -0.50 41.26
N PRO A 454 36.95 -1.62 41.90
CA PRO A 454 36.94 -2.93 41.25
C PRO A 454 35.99 -3.01 40.05
N ILE A 455 36.40 -3.73 39.02
CA ILE A 455 35.64 -4.00 37.79
C ILE A 455 35.20 -5.46 37.76
N TRP A 456 33.90 -5.70 37.66
CA TRP A 456 33.31 -7.04 37.77
C TRP A 456 33.03 -7.66 36.40
N LEU A 457 33.98 -8.44 35.88
CA LEU A 457 33.81 -9.19 34.63
C LEU A 457 33.18 -10.56 34.93
N GLY A 458 31.85 -10.56 35.09
CA GLY A 458 31.03 -11.74 35.31
C GLY A 458 31.16 -12.33 36.71
N THR A 459 32.27 -13.01 36.99
CA THR A 459 32.59 -13.59 38.32
C THR A 459 33.99 -13.24 38.82
N GLN A 460 34.77 -12.49 38.04
CA GLN A 460 36.10 -12.03 38.43
C GLN A 460 36.11 -10.53 38.75
N GLU A 461 36.85 -10.18 39.79
CA GLU A 461 37.13 -8.81 40.19
C GLU A 461 38.48 -8.39 39.61
N ILE A 462 38.51 -7.27 38.88
CA ILE A 462 39.71 -6.74 38.22
C ILE A 462 39.99 -5.33 38.75
N PHE A 463 41.23 -5.11 39.16
CA PHE A 463 41.74 -3.79 39.53
C PHE A 463 42.59 -3.24 38.39
N SER A 464 42.39 -1.96 38.07
CA SER A 464 43.11 -1.25 37.02
C SER A 464 43.35 0.19 37.44
N SER A 465 44.15 0.88 36.65
CA SER A 465 44.34 2.33 36.71
C SER A 465 44.50 2.86 35.28
N CYS A 466 44.64 4.17 35.14
CA CYS A 466 45.03 4.78 33.88
C CYS A 466 46.17 5.78 34.08
N SER A 467 47.05 5.85 33.09
CA SER A 467 48.07 6.88 32.98
C SER A 467 47.52 8.03 32.13
N ILE A 468 47.64 9.27 32.61
CA ILE A 468 47.03 10.44 31.98
C ILE A 468 48.07 11.51 31.63
N GLY A 469 48.10 11.96 30.37
CA GLY A 469 48.84 13.13 29.93
C GLY A 469 47.91 14.31 29.68
N ILE A 470 48.31 15.52 30.10
CA ILE A 470 47.50 16.74 29.99
C ILE A 470 48.27 17.83 29.24
N VAL A 471 47.71 18.38 28.17
CA VAL A 471 48.22 19.56 27.44
C VAL A 471 47.20 20.69 27.53
N GLU A 472 47.67 21.91 27.82
CA GLU A 472 46.93 23.12 27.48
C GLU A 472 47.30 23.56 26.05
N ALA A 473 46.29 23.81 25.22
CA ALA A 473 46.51 24.21 23.84
C ALA A 473 46.96 25.67 23.79
N ALA A 474 48.27 25.88 23.62
CA ALA A 474 48.86 27.19 23.35
C ALA A 474 48.76 27.57 21.85
N PRO A 475 48.81 28.88 21.47
CA PRO A 475 48.75 29.34 20.08
C PRO A 475 49.86 28.85 19.14
N ARG A 476 50.91 28.20 19.66
CA ARG A 476 51.99 27.58 18.86
C ARG A 476 51.51 26.35 18.08
N HIS A 477 50.47 25.67 18.54
CA HIS A 477 49.97 24.47 17.89
C HIS A 477 49.13 24.87 16.68
N LEU A 478 49.47 24.31 15.52
CA LEU A 478 48.84 24.62 14.24
C LEU A 478 47.89 23.49 13.79
N ILE A 479 48.15 22.25 14.23
CA ILE A 479 47.35 21.07 13.89
C ILE A 479 47.02 20.21 15.12
N PRO A 480 45.89 19.46 15.13
CA PRO A 480 45.51 18.56 16.23
C PRO A 480 46.59 17.56 16.63
N GLU A 481 47.34 17.05 15.66
CA GLU A 481 48.35 16.01 15.84
C GLU A 481 49.49 16.46 16.78
N GLU A 482 49.81 17.76 16.81
CA GLU A 482 50.83 18.31 17.71
C GLU A 482 50.36 18.26 19.16
N VAL A 483 49.11 18.67 19.43
CA VAL A 483 48.50 18.64 20.76
C VAL A 483 48.33 17.20 21.26
N VAL A 484 47.92 16.27 20.38
CA VAL A 484 47.78 14.85 20.72
C VAL A 484 49.14 14.21 21.03
N ARG A 485 50.16 14.46 20.20
CA ARG A 485 51.54 13.98 20.42
C ARG A 485 52.12 14.51 21.73
N ASP A 486 51.94 15.79 22.02
CA ASP A 486 52.48 16.39 23.24
C ASP A 486 51.73 15.89 24.49
N ALA A 487 50.44 15.54 24.37
CA ALA A 487 49.68 14.87 25.43
C ALA A 487 50.09 13.41 25.63
N ASP A 488 50.36 12.66 24.56
CA ASP A 488 50.93 11.31 24.60
C ASP A 488 52.32 11.29 25.28
N ILE A 489 53.20 12.24 24.97
CA ILE A 489 54.50 12.41 25.64
C ILE A 489 54.34 12.62 27.15
N ALA A 490 53.37 13.42 27.58
CA ALA A 490 53.05 13.59 29.01
C ALA A 490 52.47 12.30 29.62
N MET A 491 51.59 11.61 28.90
CA MET A 491 50.96 10.35 29.34
C MET A 491 52.01 9.25 29.55
N TYR A 492 52.95 9.10 28.62
CA TYR A 492 54.07 8.17 28.72
C TYR A 492 54.99 8.48 29.91
N ARG A 493 55.17 9.77 30.25
CA ARG A 493 55.89 10.18 31.47
C ARG A 493 55.13 9.79 32.75
N ALA A 494 53.81 9.95 32.78
CA ALA A 494 52.98 9.47 33.90
C ALA A 494 53.14 7.94 34.05
N LYS A 495 53.05 7.20 32.94
CA LYS A 495 53.17 5.74 32.85
C LYS A 495 54.53 5.17 33.31
N ARG A 496 55.60 5.97 33.25
CA ARG A 496 56.93 5.65 33.83
C ARG A 496 57.08 6.05 35.31
N THR A 497 56.19 6.88 35.85
CA THR A 497 56.30 7.42 37.22
C THR A 497 55.56 6.54 38.21
N GLU A 498 54.24 6.42 38.06
CA GLU A 498 53.38 5.54 38.88
C GLU A 498 52.10 5.19 38.11
N ALA A 499 51.61 3.96 38.24
CA ALA A 499 50.34 3.55 37.63
C ALA A 499 49.17 4.26 38.32
N GLY A 500 48.23 4.82 37.56
CA GLY A 500 47.18 5.68 38.11
C GLY A 500 47.65 7.09 38.49
N SER A 501 48.67 7.61 37.80
CA SER A 501 49.13 9.00 37.92
C SER A 501 48.73 9.86 36.71
N TYR A 502 49.03 11.16 36.77
CA TYR A 502 48.93 12.06 35.64
C TYR A 502 50.16 12.95 35.54
N ALA A 503 50.44 13.48 34.34
CA ALA A 503 51.45 14.50 34.12
C ALA A 503 50.92 15.62 33.21
N ILE A 504 51.33 16.86 33.50
CA ILE A 504 51.06 18.03 32.67
C ILE A 504 52.26 18.23 31.76
N PHE A 505 52.05 18.39 30.46
CA PHE A 505 53.10 18.60 29.48
C PHE A 505 53.89 19.89 29.75
N ALA A 506 55.20 19.80 29.54
CA ALA A 506 56.11 20.95 29.49
C ALA A 506 57.07 20.75 28.29
N GLU A 507 57.60 21.83 27.73
CA GLU A 507 58.31 21.80 26.43
C GLU A 507 59.64 21.01 26.50
N GLU A 508 60.23 20.93 27.69
CA GLU A 508 61.38 20.09 28.01
C GLU A 508 61.06 18.59 27.88
N MET A 509 59.79 18.18 28.03
CA MET A 509 59.37 16.79 27.87
C MET A 509 59.44 16.33 26.41
N HIS A 510 59.07 17.20 25.48
CA HIS A 510 59.22 16.92 24.04
C HIS A 510 60.70 16.83 23.66
N SER A 511 61.51 17.77 24.14
CA SER A 511 62.96 17.76 23.93
C SER A 511 63.61 16.48 24.48
N ALA A 512 63.22 16.05 25.69
CA ALA A 512 63.70 14.82 26.31
C ALA A 512 63.25 13.56 25.55
N ALA A 513 62.02 13.51 25.05
CA ALA A 513 61.51 12.38 24.26
C ALA A 513 62.26 12.21 22.94
N VAL A 514 62.56 13.32 22.24
CA VAL A 514 63.38 13.30 21.01
C VAL A 514 64.80 12.81 21.33
N LEU A 515 65.45 13.37 22.35
CA LEU A 515 66.79 12.96 22.78
C LEU A 515 66.86 11.49 23.22
N ALA A 516 65.81 10.95 23.85
CA ALA A 516 65.74 9.55 24.23
C ALA A 516 65.61 8.61 23.01
N LEU A 517 64.84 9.00 21.99
CA LEU A 517 64.71 8.23 20.74
C LEU A 517 66.01 8.25 19.93
N GLU A 518 66.69 9.39 19.86
CA GLU A 518 68.05 9.47 19.31
C GLU A 518 69.00 8.56 20.09
N MET A 519 69.03 8.67 21.43
CA MET A 519 69.92 7.88 22.29
C MET A 519 69.70 6.38 22.12
N GLN A 520 68.45 5.91 22.01
CA GLN A 520 68.13 4.52 21.71
C GLN A 520 68.65 4.09 20.33
N THR A 521 68.53 4.96 19.33
CA THR A 521 69.01 4.70 17.95
C THR A 521 70.54 4.65 17.90
N ASP A 522 71.21 5.59 18.56
CA ASP A 522 72.67 5.67 18.70
C ASP A 522 73.18 4.41 19.45
N LEU A 523 72.54 4.04 20.56
CA LEU A 523 72.93 2.90 21.40
C LEU A 523 72.74 1.54 20.68
N GLN A 524 71.68 1.38 19.89
CA GLN A 524 71.48 0.16 19.10
C GLN A 524 72.53 0.02 17.98
N ASN A 525 73.05 1.14 17.46
CA ASN A 525 74.21 1.14 16.57
C ASN A 525 75.52 0.85 17.33
N ALA A 526 75.73 1.47 18.49
CA ALA A 526 76.96 1.38 19.29
C ALA A 526 77.39 -0.07 19.62
N VAL A 527 76.44 -0.94 19.96
CA VAL A 527 76.70 -2.39 20.21
C VAL A 527 77.30 -3.07 18.98
N SER A 528 76.83 -2.73 17.77
CA SER A 528 77.33 -3.31 16.51
C SER A 528 78.65 -2.72 16.02
N ARG A 529 79.00 -1.52 16.50
CA ARG A 529 80.16 -0.74 16.03
C ARG A 529 81.37 -0.80 16.97
N GLY A 530 81.22 -1.36 18.17
CA GLY A 530 82.28 -1.45 19.16
C GLY A 530 82.60 -0.12 19.83
N GLU A 531 81.60 0.75 20.00
CA GLU A 531 81.76 2.09 20.61
C GLU A 531 81.83 2.03 22.15
N PHE A 532 81.57 0.87 22.75
CA PHE A 532 81.70 0.63 24.19
C PHE A 532 83.13 0.21 24.57
N TYR A 533 83.59 0.67 25.73
CA TYR A 533 84.86 0.25 26.35
C TYR A 533 84.69 0.05 27.85
N LEU A 534 85.65 -0.62 28.49
CA LEU A 534 85.66 -0.82 29.94
C LEU A 534 86.78 0.00 30.58
N VAL A 535 86.44 0.76 31.62
CA VAL A 535 87.40 1.32 32.58
C VAL A 535 87.33 0.54 33.88
N TYR A 536 88.44 0.53 34.64
CA TYR A 536 88.57 -0.38 35.78
C TYR A 536 88.93 0.39 37.05
N GLN A 537 88.07 0.32 38.07
CA GLN A 537 88.27 1.00 39.35
C GLN A 537 88.86 0.02 40.38
N PRO A 538 90.05 0.29 40.96
CA PRO A 538 90.67 -0.63 41.91
C PRO A 538 89.95 -0.64 43.27
N ILE A 539 89.60 -1.85 43.74
CA ILE A 539 89.01 -2.09 45.05
C ILE A 539 90.13 -2.45 46.03
N TRP A 540 90.35 -1.60 47.03
CA TRP A 540 91.42 -1.76 48.03
C TRP A 540 90.94 -2.40 49.33
N GLU A 541 91.82 -3.12 49.99
CA GLU A 541 91.63 -3.59 51.36
C GLU A 541 91.84 -2.43 52.35
N ALA A 542 90.81 -2.11 53.14
CA ALA A 542 90.74 -0.91 53.99
C ALA A 542 91.84 -0.85 55.08
N VAL A 543 92.49 -1.97 55.37
CA VAL A 543 93.68 -2.06 56.24
C VAL A 543 94.82 -2.65 55.42
N GLY A 544 95.94 -1.95 55.33
CA GLY A 544 97.14 -2.44 54.64
C GLY A 544 97.27 -2.08 53.15
N LEU A 545 96.29 -1.40 52.55
CA LEU A 545 96.34 -0.88 51.16
C LEU A 545 96.70 -1.95 50.11
N ARG A 546 96.28 -3.20 50.32
CA ARG A 546 96.42 -4.28 49.35
C ARG A 546 95.31 -4.22 48.31
N LEU A 547 95.63 -4.42 47.04
CA LEU A 547 94.60 -4.54 46.00
C LEU A 547 93.80 -5.84 46.22
N LYS A 548 92.47 -5.73 46.24
CA LYS A 548 91.54 -6.85 46.47
C LYS A 548 90.84 -7.30 45.17
N GLY A 549 90.72 -6.41 44.19
CA GLY A 549 90.17 -6.67 42.87
C GLY A 549 89.98 -5.37 42.09
N MET A 550 89.27 -5.41 40.96
CA MET A 550 88.81 -4.22 40.24
C MET A 550 87.34 -4.36 39.87
N GLU A 551 86.62 -3.24 39.88
CA GLU A 551 85.29 -3.12 39.33
C GLU A 551 85.39 -2.73 37.85
N ALA A 552 84.73 -3.48 36.96
CA ALA A 552 84.68 -3.20 35.53
C ALA A 552 83.48 -2.28 35.23
N LEU A 553 83.75 -1.04 34.85
CA LEU A 553 82.74 -0.01 34.61
C LEU A 553 82.66 0.28 33.11
N VAL A 554 81.49 0.06 32.52
CA VAL A 554 81.25 0.34 31.10
C VAL A 554 81.25 1.85 30.81
N ARG A 555 81.76 2.21 29.64
CA ARG A 555 81.75 3.55 29.04
C ARG A 555 81.40 3.45 27.57
N TRP A 556 80.90 4.54 27.01
CA TRP A 556 80.54 4.65 25.60
C TRP A 556 81.20 5.88 25.00
N GLN A 557 82.00 5.68 23.96
CA GLN A 557 82.62 6.74 23.16
C GLN A 557 81.78 6.95 21.90
N HIS A 558 80.71 7.75 22.01
CA HIS A 558 79.85 8.02 20.86
C HIS A 558 80.56 8.96 19.86
N PRO A 559 80.61 8.66 18.54
CA PRO A 559 81.37 9.43 17.56
C PRO A 559 81.03 10.92 17.46
N VAL A 560 79.82 11.33 17.86
CA VAL A 560 79.36 12.73 17.81
C VAL A 560 79.18 13.35 19.20
N ARG A 561 78.75 12.56 20.21
CA ARG A 561 78.45 13.07 21.57
C ARG A 561 79.66 13.04 22.52
N GLY A 562 80.74 12.31 22.20
CA GLY A 562 81.90 12.15 23.08
C GLY A 562 81.72 10.98 24.07
N GLU A 563 82.31 11.09 25.26
CA GLU A 563 82.08 10.12 26.34
C GLU A 563 80.67 10.33 26.92
N VAL A 564 79.77 9.36 26.72
CA VAL A 564 78.38 9.43 27.19
C VAL A 564 78.30 8.90 28.63
N PRO A 565 77.69 9.63 29.59
CA PRO A 565 77.56 9.18 30.96
C PRO A 565 76.78 7.87 31.09
N PRO A 566 77.20 6.91 31.96
CA PRO A 566 76.46 5.67 32.18
C PRO A 566 75.02 5.86 32.65
N SER A 567 74.71 6.94 33.39
CA SER A 567 73.33 7.29 33.76
C SER A 567 72.41 7.39 32.55
N ASP A 568 72.88 8.06 31.51
CA ASP A 568 72.07 8.53 30.39
C ASP A 568 71.81 7.40 29.40
N PHE A 569 72.80 6.51 29.21
CA PHE A 569 72.69 5.39 28.28
C PHE A 569 72.18 4.09 28.91
N ILE A 570 72.33 3.86 30.22
CA ILE A 570 71.79 2.66 30.87
C ILE A 570 70.26 2.72 30.91
N GLU A 571 69.63 3.86 31.23
CA GLU A 571 68.17 3.98 31.20
C GLU A 571 67.60 3.73 29.79
N ALA A 572 68.27 4.23 28.74
CA ALA A 572 67.93 3.93 27.35
C ALA A 572 68.15 2.45 26.99
N ALA A 573 69.22 1.82 27.47
CA ALA A 573 69.50 0.40 27.27
C ALA A 573 68.48 -0.52 27.98
N GLU A 574 67.99 -0.12 29.14
CA GLU A 574 66.95 -0.86 29.88
C GLU A 574 65.60 -0.73 29.20
N ALA A 575 65.18 0.49 28.84
CA ALA A 575 63.91 0.75 28.15
C ALA A 575 63.81 0.07 26.77
N SER A 576 64.94 -0.08 26.07
CA SER A 576 65.03 -0.79 24.78
C SER A 576 65.32 -2.30 24.91
N GLY A 577 65.61 -2.79 26.12
CA GLY A 577 66.02 -4.18 26.37
C GLY A 577 67.47 -4.52 25.98
N LEU A 578 68.19 -3.62 25.29
CA LEU A 578 69.56 -3.79 24.82
C LEU A 578 70.59 -3.93 25.95
N ILE A 579 70.23 -3.57 27.19
CA ILE A 579 71.02 -3.81 28.40
C ILE A 579 71.47 -5.26 28.55
N ARG A 580 70.70 -6.23 28.02
CA ARG A 580 71.04 -7.66 28.06
C ARG A 580 72.24 -8.01 27.16
N ASP A 581 72.33 -7.39 26.00
CA ASP A 581 73.42 -7.66 25.05
C ASP A 581 74.66 -6.82 25.37
N ILE A 582 74.49 -5.59 25.86
CA ILE A 582 75.57 -4.81 26.50
C ILE A 582 76.13 -5.59 27.69
N GLY A 583 75.29 -6.09 28.60
CA GLY A 583 75.74 -6.87 29.77
C GLY A 583 76.51 -8.14 29.40
N ARG A 584 76.10 -8.85 28.34
CA ARG A 584 76.85 -10.00 27.79
C ARG A 584 78.23 -9.59 27.26
N TRP A 585 78.30 -8.49 26.52
CA TRP A 585 79.56 -7.95 26.00
C TRP A 585 80.49 -7.51 27.14
N VAL A 586 79.99 -6.76 28.13
CA VAL A 586 80.75 -6.32 29.33
C VAL A 586 81.36 -7.52 30.07
N VAL A 587 80.57 -8.57 30.32
CA VAL A 587 81.07 -9.78 31.02
C VAL A 587 82.13 -10.51 30.20
N SER A 588 81.95 -10.61 28.88
CA SER A 588 82.93 -11.22 27.98
C SER A 588 84.26 -10.45 28.01
N GLU A 589 84.22 -9.13 27.82
CA GLU A 589 85.42 -8.30 27.73
C GLU A 589 86.17 -8.22 29.07
N ALA A 590 85.45 -8.11 30.19
CA ALA A 590 86.05 -8.17 31.52
C ALA A 590 86.76 -9.52 31.79
N CYS A 591 86.21 -10.63 31.28
CA CYS A 591 86.86 -11.95 31.39
C CYS A 591 88.12 -12.05 30.52
N VAL A 592 88.12 -11.46 29.32
CA VAL A 592 89.31 -11.37 28.45
C VAL A 592 90.39 -10.53 29.12
N GLN A 593 90.07 -9.33 29.61
CA GLN A 593 91.04 -8.44 30.25
C GLN A 593 91.62 -9.03 31.55
N ALA A 594 90.79 -9.68 32.38
CA ALA A 594 91.25 -10.37 33.59
C ALA A 594 92.20 -11.53 33.26
N ARG A 595 91.98 -12.24 32.14
CA ARG A 595 92.92 -13.25 31.64
C ARG A 595 94.25 -12.62 31.20
N VAL A 596 94.21 -11.51 30.45
CA VAL A 596 95.43 -10.80 29.99
C VAL A 596 96.29 -10.34 31.17
N TRP A 597 95.70 -9.74 32.21
CA TRP A 597 96.45 -9.36 33.41
C TRP A 597 97.07 -10.57 34.14
N LYS A 598 96.34 -11.68 34.24
CA LYS A 598 96.84 -12.93 34.86
C LYS A 598 97.98 -13.57 34.07
N GLU A 599 98.00 -13.42 32.75
CA GLU A 599 99.10 -13.85 31.89
C GLU A 599 100.31 -12.89 31.97
N LEU A 600 100.08 -11.57 32.04
CA LEU A 600 101.14 -10.56 32.25
C LEU A 600 101.81 -10.68 33.63
N ASN A 601 101.06 -10.87 34.71
CA ASN A 601 101.62 -11.08 36.05
C ASN A 601 102.46 -12.37 36.13
N ARG A 602 102.08 -13.41 35.37
CA ARG A 602 102.89 -14.63 35.20
C ARG A 602 104.13 -14.45 34.33
N ALA A 603 104.14 -13.46 33.43
CA ALA A 603 105.27 -13.19 32.53
C ALA A 603 106.42 -12.39 33.18
N GLY A 604 106.28 -11.96 34.44
CA GLY A 604 107.39 -11.39 35.21
C GLY A 604 107.74 -9.93 34.91
N PHE A 605 106.79 -9.13 34.40
CA PHE A 605 106.98 -7.67 34.33
C PHE A 605 107.11 -7.08 35.74
N ALA A 606 108.31 -6.66 36.10
CA ALA A 606 108.66 -6.18 37.44
C ALA A 606 108.09 -4.77 37.72
N GLY A 607 106.79 -4.70 38.04
CA GLY A 607 106.11 -3.42 38.25
C GLY A 607 104.73 -3.47 38.95
N GLY A 608 104.36 -4.57 39.60
CA GLY A 608 103.09 -4.63 40.34
C GLY A 608 102.74 -6.04 40.82
N SER A 609 102.97 -6.32 42.11
CA SER A 609 102.58 -7.60 42.73
C SER A 609 101.10 -7.61 43.12
N ASN A 610 100.47 -8.78 42.98
CA ASN A 610 99.06 -9.13 43.29
C ASN A 610 98.00 -8.86 42.19
N PHE A 611 97.88 -9.81 41.26
CA PHE A 611 96.68 -10.16 40.48
C PHE A 611 96.58 -11.68 40.32
#